data_AF-A0A953H883-F1
#
_entry.id   AF-A0A953H883-F1
#
_cell.length_a   1.000
_cell.length_b   1.000
_cell.length_c   1.000
_cell.angle_alpha   90.00
_cell.angle_beta   90.00
_cell.angle_gamma   90.00
#
_symmetry.space_group_name_H-M   'P 1'
#
loop_
_entity.id
_entity.type
_entity.pdbx_description
1 polymer ?
#
loop_
_entity_poly.entity_id
_entity_poly.type
_entity_poly.pdbx_seq_one_letter_code
_entity_poly.pdbx_strand_id
1 'polypeptide(L)'
;MNELPGCDELFERFFAPWYSEADRLRRRMKATYPDLITDPELVGLSQSAAGALAEQHHPKILEIIDGVTNAACRDWPGYLPVYGELDLSWIDEFDRHYGRDEISKVIARSDATDFGNEYLVLCCEFGAAIAGLFRKARPTLRWSLDWPYWDSTLFDPVTGKEITVFHWGIKKMSEYGVDDGFAAKLKACLKILDQH
;
A
#
# COMPACT_ATOMS: atom_id res chain seq x y z
N MET A 1 19.13 -8.44 -19.11
CA MET A 1 18.02 -8.14 -18.18
C MET A 1 18.49 -6.97 -17.36
N ASN A 2 17.77 -5.84 -17.40
CA ASN A 2 18.06 -4.72 -16.53
C ASN A 2 17.40 -5.01 -15.18
N GLU A 3 18.21 -5.09 -14.14
CA GLU A 3 17.78 -5.20 -12.75
C GLU A 3 17.04 -3.92 -12.36
N LEU A 4 15.92 -4.04 -11.65
CA LEU A 4 15.23 -2.89 -11.08
C LEU A 4 15.94 -2.42 -9.81
N PRO A 5 15.75 -1.17 -9.38
CA PRO A 5 16.20 -0.73 -8.07
C PRO A 5 15.47 -1.49 -6.93
N GLY A 6 16.11 -1.59 -5.77
CA GLY A 6 15.51 -2.19 -4.58
C GLY A 6 14.35 -1.34 -4.01
N CYS A 7 13.42 -1.97 -3.28
CA CYS A 7 12.27 -1.25 -2.71
C CYS A 7 12.69 -0.13 -1.74
N ASP A 8 13.74 -0.34 -0.95
CA ASP A 8 14.22 0.67 -0.01
C ASP A 8 14.90 1.85 -0.70
N GLU A 9 15.62 1.60 -1.80
CA GLU A 9 16.18 2.66 -2.64
C GLU A 9 15.06 3.52 -3.25
N LEU A 10 14.00 2.88 -3.74
CA LEU A 10 12.84 3.57 -4.31
C LEU A 10 12.03 4.30 -3.23
N PHE A 11 11.94 3.75 -2.02
CA PHE A 11 11.34 4.45 -0.87
C PHE A 11 12.12 5.73 -0.55
N GLU A 12 13.44 5.64 -0.39
CA GLU A 12 14.30 6.79 -0.09
C GLU A 12 14.24 7.85 -1.20
N ARG A 13 14.11 7.41 -2.45
CA ARG A 13 14.01 8.32 -3.59
C ARG A 13 12.66 9.01 -3.70
N PHE A 14 11.55 8.27 -3.64
CA PHE A 14 10.23 8.79 -4.02
C PHE A 14 9.29 9.06 -2.84
N PHE A 15 9.53 8.47 -1.66
CA PHE A 15 8.66 8.59 -0.50
C PHE A 15 9.29 9.41 0.63
N ALA A 16 10.54 9.10 1.01
CA ALA A 16 11.24 9.76 2.11
C ALA A 16 11.35 11.31 2.02
N PRO A 17 11.42 11.94 0.82
CA PRO A 17 11.43 13.40 0.71
C PRO A 17 10.18 14.09 1.27
N TRP A 18 9.04 13.39 1.29
CA TRP A 18 7.75 13.93 1.72
C TRP A 18 7.48 13.82 3.22
N TYR A 19 8.40 13.19 3.96
CA TYR A 19 8.33 13.12 5.41
C TYR A 19 8.81 14.42 6.04
N SER A 20 8.10 14.90 7.06
CA SER A 20 8.67 15.87 7.98
C SER A 20 9.70 15.20 8.89
N GLU A 21 10.56 15.98 9.53
CA GLU A 21 11.52 15.42 10.51
C GLU A 21 10.81 14.71 11.68
N ALA A 22 9.67 15.25 12.12
CA ALA A 22 8.86 14.61 13.15
C ALA A 22 8.34 13.24 12.70
N ASP A 23 7.90 13.11 11.44
CA ASP A 23 7.42 11.83 10.90
C ASP A 23 8.57 10.81 10.76
N ARG A 24 9.76 11.24 10.32
CA ARG A 24 10.94 10.37 10.25
C ARG A 24 11.31 9.80 11.62
N LEU A 25 11.32 10.65 12.65
CA LEU A 25 11.61 10.24 14.03
C LEU A 25 10.55 9.27 14.58
N ARG A 26 9.28 9.51 14.25
CA ARG A 26 8.15 8.70 14.73
C ARG A 26 8.11 7.32 14.07
N ARG A 27 8.33 7.24 12.75
CA ARG A 27 8.35 5.99 11.98
C ARG A 27 9.47 5.03 12.43
N ARG A 28 10.59 5.59 12.90
CA ARG A 28 11.80 4.85 13.36
C ARG A 28 12.42 3.92 12.30
N MET A 29 11.92 3.93 11.07
CA MET A 29 12.43 3.16 9.95
C MET A 29 12.81 4.08 8.79
N LYS A 30 13.92 3.76 8.14
CA LYS A 30 14.40 4.44 6.93
C LYS A 30 13.91 3.76 5.64
N ALA A 31 13.41 2.54 5.76
CA ALA A 31 13.14 1.61 4.66
C ALA A 31 11.70 1.10 4.68
N THR A 32 11.29 0.31 3.70
CA THR A 32 9.93 -0.27 3.63
C THR A 32 9.63 -1.22 4.81
N TYR A 33 8.36 -1.35 5.19
CA TYR A 33 7.94 -2.29 6.25
C TYR A 33 7.77 -3.73 5.71
N PRO A 34 7.88 -4.79 6.55
CA PRO A 34 7.42 -6.13 6.20
C PRO A 34 5.96 -6.16 5.77
N ASP A 35 5.59 -7.11 4.92
CA ASP A 35 4.23 -7.18 4.33
C ASP A 35 3.13 -7.45 5.37
N LEU A 36 3.47 -8.25 6.37
CA LEU A 36 2.63 -8.63 7.48
C LEU A 36 3.46 -8.52 8.77
N ILE A 37 2.95 -7.79 9.75
CA ILE A 37 3.55 -7.60 11.06
C ILE A 37 2.61 -8.24 12.09
N THR A 38 3.17 -8.80 13.16
CA THR A 38 2.40 -9.25 14.32
C THR A 38 2.72 -8.32 15.48
N ASP A 39 1.73 -7.55 15.90
CA ASP A 39 1.80 -6.65 17.03
C ASP A 39 0.70 -7.00 18.05
N PRO A 40 1.06 -7.69 19.15
CA PRO A 40 0.12 -8.03 20.21
C PRO A 40 -0.54 -6.81 20.87
N GLU A 41 0.05 -5.61 20.79
CA GLU A 41 -0.51 -4.39 21.37
C GLU A 41 -1.77 -3.92 20.61
N LEU A 42 -1.96 -4.37 19.37
CA LEU A 42 -3.14 -4.06 18.56
C LEU A 42 -4.38 -4.89 18.95
N VAL A 43 -4.22 -5.95 19.75
CA VAL A 43 -5.33 -6.83 20.13
C VAL A 43 -6.33 -6.08 21.01
N GLY A 44 -7.59 -6.08 20.57
CA GLY A 44 -8.70 -5.42 21.26
C GLY A 44 -8.76 -3.90 21.06
N LEU A 45 -7.82 -3.30 20.32
CA LEU A 45 -7.85 -1.86 20.06
C LEU A 45 -8.97 -1.45 19.11
N SER A 46 -9.52 -0.27 19.35
CA SER A 46 -10.35 0.43 18.36
C SER A 46 -9.47 1.00 17.24
N GLN A 47 -10.10 1.35 16.11
CA GLN A 47 -9.44 2.11 15.06
C GLN A 47 -8.79 3.39 15.60
N SER A 48 -9.49 4.08 16.50
CA SER A 48 -9.01 5.36 17.05
C SER A 48 -7.79 5.23 17.95
N ALA A 49 -7.58 4.06 18.55
CA ALA A 49 -6.49 3.78 19.49
C ALA A 49 -5.25 3.14 18.83
N ALA A 50 -5.39 2.55 17.64
CA ALA A 50 -4.32 1.81 16.99
C ALA A 50 -3.30 2.70 16.25
N GLY A 51 -3.75 3.84 15.72
CA GLY A 51 -2.91 4.73 14.92
C GLY A 51 -2.15 5.78 15.74
N ALA A 52 -1.05 6.28 15.18
CA ALA A 52 -0.26 7.36 15.79
C ALA A 52 -0.92 8.74 15.65
N LEU A 53 -1.92 8.86 14.76
CA LEU A 53 -2.64 10.10 14.54
C LEU A 53 -3.74 10.31 15.58
N ALA A 54 -3.87 11.55 16.07
CA ALA A 54 -5.02 11.96 16.86
C ALA A 54 -6.32 11.79 16.07
N GLU A 55 -7.39 11.36 16.77
CA GLU A 55 -8.68 10.99 16.17
C GLU A 55 -9.30 12.09 15.29
N GLN A 56 -9.08 13.36 15.64
CA GLN A 56 -9.53 14.52 14.86
C GLN A 56 -8.99 14.56 13.41
N HIS A 57 -7.88 13.88 13.13
CA HIS A 57 -7.28 13.81 11.79
C HIS A 57 -7.75 12.61 10.98
N HIS A 58 -8.39 11.62 11.61
CA HIS A 58 -8.78 10.36 10.96
C HIS A 58 -9.70 10.57 9.76
N PRO A 59 -10.75 11.44 9.81
CA PRO A 59 -11.62 11.65 8.66
C PRO A 59 -10.86 12.13 7.42
N LYS A 60 -9.87 13.02 7.60
CA LYS A 60 -9.07 13.56 6.49
C LYS A 60 -8.19 12.48 5.84
N ILE A 61 -7.59 11.59 6.64
CA ILE A 61 -6.73 10.52 6.09
C ILE A 61 -7.58 9.49 5.35
N LEU A 62 -8.72 9.11 5.93
CA LEU A 62 -9.66 8.22 5.26
C LEU A 62 -10.17 8.81 3.95
N GLU A 63 -10.49 10.10 3.91
CA GLU A 63 -10.89 10.80 2.68
C GLU A 63 -9.79 10.74 1.61
N ILE A 64 -8.51 10.90 1.98
CA ILE A 64 -7.39 10.76 1.05
C ILE A 64 -7.30 9.31 0.53
N ILE A 65 -7.36 8.31 1.40
CA ILE A 65 -7.29 6.89 1.02
C ILE A 65 -8.46 6.51 0.11
N ASP A 66 -9.67 6.95 0.43
CA ASP A 66 -10.86 6.74 -0.40
C ASP A 66 -10.71 7.46 -1.75
N GLY A 67 -10.17 8.68 -1.75
CA GLY A 67 -9.84 9.43 -2.96
C GLY A 67 -8.87 8.69 -3.89
N VAL A 68 -7.80 8.12 -3.33
CA VAL A 68 -6.81 7.32 -4.07
C VAL A 68 -7.41 6.01 -4.57
N THR A 69 -8.24 5.35 -3.77
CA THR A 69 -8.98 4.14 -4.19
C THR A 69 -9.88 4.46 -5.39
N ASN A 70 -10.61 5.57 -5.33
CA ASN A 70 -11.50 6.01 -6.40
C ASN A 70 -10.73 6.43 -7.65
N ALA A 71 -9.53 7.01 -7.51
CA ALA A 71 -8.64 7.30 -8.63
C ALA A 71 -8.24 6.01 -9.34
N ALA A 72 -7.75 5.00 -8.62
CA ALA A 72 -7.43 3.69 -9.18
C ALA A 72 -8.62 3.07 -9.94
N CYS A 73 -9.81 3.07 -9.32
CA CYS A 73 -11.04 2.55 -9.94
C CYS A 73 -11.46 3.28 -11.22
N ARG A 74 -11.11 4.57 -11.37
CA ARG A 74 -11.44 5.37 -12.55
C ARG A 74 -10.37 5.26 -13.62
N ASP A 75 -9.11 5.25 -13.22
CA ASP A 75 -7.99 5.47 -14.12
C ASP A 75 -7.49 4.15 -14.72
N TRP A 76 -7.46 3.06 -13.94
CA TRP A 76 -6.98 1.74 -14.39
C TRP A 76 -7.75 1.17 -15.57
N PRO A 77 -9.10 1.24 -15.66
CA PRO A 77 -9.84 0.80 -16.85
C PRO A 77 -9.45 1.50 -18.15
N GLY A 78 -8.76 2.64 -18.08
CA GLY A 78 -8.26 3.36 -19.24
C GLY A 78 -7.07 2.69 -19.93
N TYR A 79 -6.33 1.82 -19.22
CA TYR A 79 -5.11 1.20 -19.73
C TYR A 79 -4.91 -0.28 -19.32
N LEU A 80 -5.69 -0.79 -18.37
CA LEU A 80 -5.78 -2.20 -18.00
C LEU A 80 -7.12 -2.78 -18.50
N PRO A 81 -7.17 -4.05 -18.93
CA PRO A 81 -8.41 -4.69 -19.38
C PRO A 81 -9.26 -5.14 -18.18
N VAL A 82 -9.63 -4.19 -17.32
CA VAL A 82 -10.40 -4.38 -16.09
C VAL A 82 -11.71 -3.60 -16.18
N TYR A 83 -12.78 -4.15 -15.60
CA TYR A 83 -14.12 -3.58 -15.72
C TYR A 83 -14.94 -3.85 -14.46
N GLY A 84 -15.93 -3.00 -14.19
CA GLY A 84 -16.89 -3.21 -13.11
C GLY A 84 -16.34 -2.84 -11.74
N GLU A 85 -16.78 -3.58 -10.71
CA GLU A 85 -16.30 -3.38 -9.35
C GLU A 85 -14.86 -3.90 -9.18
N LEU A 86 -14.11 -3.27 -8.28
CA LEU A 86 -12.80 -3.74 -7.88
C LEU A 86 -12.88 -5.18 -7.32
N ASP A 87 -12.12 -6.07 -7.95
CA ASP A 87 -11.94 -7.45 -7.54
C ASP A 87 -10.47 -7.90 -7.74
N LEU A 88 -10.19 -9.18 -7.53
CA LEU A 88 -8.82 -9.71 -7.63
C LEU A 88 -8.25 -9.67 -9.05
N SER A 89 -9.07 -9.67 -10.10
CA SER A 89 -8.55 -9.61 -11.47
C SER A 89 -7.88 -8.27 -11.75
N TRP A 90 -8.28 -7.20 -11.06
CA TRP A 90 -7.64 -5.90 -11.18
C TRP A 90 -6.17 -5.93 -10.74
N ILE A 91 -5.89 -6.62 -9.64
CA ILE A 91 -4.51 -6.82 -9.14
C ILE A 91 -3.71 -7.70 -10.10
N ASP A 92 -4.31 -8.78 -10.60
CA ASP A 92 -3.66 -9.67 -11.58
C ASP A 92 -3.34 -8.96 -12.91
N GLU A 93 -4.21 -8.05 -13.37
CA GLU A 93 -3.96 -7.24 -14.57
C GLU A 93 -2.88 -6.19 -14.33
N PHE A 94 -2.91 -5.52 -13.17
CA PHE A 94 -1.85 -4.57 -12.79
C PHE A 94 -0.50 -5.28 -12.74
N ASP A 95 -0.44 -6.47 -12.13
CA ASP A 95 0.77 -7.29 -12.03
C ASP A 95 1.38 -7.63 -13.39
N ARG A 96 0.53 -7.98 -14.36
CA ARG A 96 0.94 -8.35 -15.72
C ARG A 96 1.35 -7.14 -16.56
N HIS A 97 0.65 -6.02 -16.39
CA HIS A 97 0.97 -4.79 -17.10
C HIS A 97 2.29 -4.19 -16.61
N TYR A 98 2.44 -4.05 -15.29
CA TYR A 98 3.65 -3.52 -14.67
C TYR A 98 4.66 -4.63 -14.39
N GLY A 99 5.20 -5.18 -15.47
CA GLY A 99 6.42 -5.98 -15.45
C GLY A 99 7.68 -5.11 -15.38
N ARG A 100 8.85 -5.75 -15.38
CA ARG A 100 10.16 -5.09 -15.23
C ARG A 100 10.38 -3.90 -16.19
N ASP A 101 10.05 -4.08 -17.47
CA ASP A 101 10.27 -3.05 -18.48
C ASP A 101 9.37 -1.82 -18.26
N GLU A 102 8.09 -2.01 -17.93
CA GLU A 102 7.18 -0.89 -17.67
C GLU A 102 7.51 -0.19 -16.35
N ILE A 103 7.85 -0.93 -15.30
CA ILE A 103 8.31 -0.35 -14.03
C ILE A 103 9.58 0.49 -14.26
N SER A 104 10.54 -0.02 -15.02
CA SER A 104 11.77 0.73 -15.34
C SER A 104 11.47 2.05 -16.05
N LYS A 105 10.52 2.06 -16.99
CA LYS A 105 10.06 3.29 -17.67
C LYS A 105 9.40 4.27 -16.71
N VAL A 106 8.51 3.78 -15.83
CA VAL A 106 7.85 4.60 -14.79
C VAL A 106 8.90 5.26 -13.89
N ILE A 107 9.87 4.50 -13.38
CA ILE A 107 10.94 5.03 -12.52
C ILE A 107 11.78 6.07 -13.27
N ALA A 108 12.09 5.84 -14.54
CA ALA A 108 12.93 6.74 -15.34
C ALA A 108 12.25 8.08 -15.63
N ARG A 109 10.93 8.11 -15.81
CA ARG A 109 10.17 9.34 -16.12
C ARG A 109 9.61 10.07 -14.90
N SER A 110 9.65 9.45 -13.72
CA SER A 110 9.13 10.04 -12.49
C SER A 110 10.13 11.00 -11.85
N ASP A 111 9.71 12.25 -11.65
CA ASP A 111 10.47 13.27 -10.92
C ASP A 111 10.23 13.13 -9.41
N ALA A 112 11.26 12.77 -8.66
CA ALA A 112 11.17 12.61 -7.21
C ALA A 112 10.88 13.92 -6.45
N THR A 113 11.03 15.07 -7.10
CA THR A 113 10.71 16.39 -6.53
C THR A 113 9.26 16.82 -6.74
N ASP A 114 8.50 16.05 -7.53
CA ASP A 114 7.06 16.23 -7.74
C ASP A 114 6.26 15.23 -6.91
N PHE A 115 5.37 15.71 -6.04
CA PHE A 115 4.52 14.85 -5.21
C PHE A 115 3.53 14.05 -6.06
N GLY A 116 3.13 14.60 -7.21
CA GLY A 116 2.24 13.96 -8.17
C GLY A 116 2.93 13.03 -9.16
N ASN A 117 4.21 12.67 -8.93
CA ASN A 117 4.93 11.81 -9.85
C ASN A 117 4.28 10.43 -9.98
N GLU A 118 4.37 9.87 -11.17
CA GLU A 118 3.66 8.64 -11.53
C GLU A 118 4.07 7.43 -10.69
N TYR A 119 5.35 7.29 -10.34
CA TYR A 119 5.81 6.18 -9.49
C TYR A 119 5.10 6.17 -8.13
N LEU A 120 5.06 7.32 -7.45
CA LEU A 120 4.37 7.47 -6.17
C LEU A 120 2.87 7.19 -6.33
N VAL A 121 2.23 7.81 -7.32
CA VAL A 121 0.79 7.65 -7.58
C VAL A 121 0.42 6.18 -7.79
N LEU A 122 1.14 5.47 -8.67
CA LEU A 122 0.87 4.06 -8.95
C LEU A 122 1.07 3.16 -7.73
N CYS A 123 2.11 3.39 -6.92
CA CYS A 123 2.32 2.65 -5.68
C CYS A 123 1.15 2.85 -4.69
N CYS A 124 0.69 4.09 -4.55
CA CYS A 124 -0.40 4.44 -3.64
C CYS A 124 -1.76 3.92 -4.13
N GLU A 125 -2.05 4.02 -5.42
CA GLU A 125 -3.25 3.44 -6.04
C GLU A 125 -3.28 1.92 -5.86
N PHE A 126 -2.15 1.24 -6.11
CA PHE A 126 -2.05 -0.19 -5.93
C PHE A 126 -2.29 -0.60 -4.48
N GLY A 127 -1.64 0.07 -3.53
CA GLY A 127 -1.84 -0.19 -2.10
C GLY A 127 -3.28 0.06 -1.64
N ALA A 128 -3.93 1.12 -2.13
CA ALA A 128 -5.33 1.42 -1.84
C ALA A 128 -6.28 0.36 -2.41
N ALA A 129 -6.05 -0.11 -3.64
CA ALA A 129 -6.81 -1.19 -4.25
C ALA A 129 -6.68 -2.51 -3.45
N ILE A 130 -5.45 -2.88 -3.05
CA ILE A 130 -5.19 -4.02 -2.17
C ILE A 130 -5.96 -3.87 -0.85
N ALA A 131 -5.94 -2.68 -0.24
CA ALA A 131 -6.66 -2.42 1.01
C ALA A 131 -8.18 -2.58 0.86
N GLY A 132 -8.75 -2.06 -0.22
CA GLY A 132 -10.16 -2.20 -0.55
C GLY A 132 -10.58 -3.67 -0.66
N LEU A 133 -9.75 -4.50 -1.30
CA LEU A 133 -9.99 -5.93 -1.44
C LEU A 133 -9.87 -6.68 -0.10
N PHE A 134 -8.87 -6.37 0.73
CA PHE A 134 -8.76 -6.91 2.07
C PHE A 134 -10.00 -6.60 2.92
N ARG A 135 -10.47 -5.35 2.89
CA ARG A 135 -11.65 -4.93 3.67
C ARG A 135 -12.96 -5.50 3.13
N LYS A 136 -13.08 -5.68 1.81
CA LYS A 136 -14.22 -6.38 1.18
C LYS A 136 -14.27 -7.85 1.60
N ALA A 137 -13.12 -8.52 1.66
CA ALA A 137 -13.03 -9.93 2.07
C ALA A 137 -13.16 -10.11 3.59
N ARG A 138 -12.61 -9.19 4.39
CA ARG A 138 -12.60 -9.25 5.86
C ARG A 138 -13.04 -7.91 6.46
N PRO A 139 -14.36 -7.67 6.59
CA PRO A 139 -14.90 -6.40 7.11
C PRO A 139 -14.53 -6.09 8.56
N THR A 140 -13.94 -7.04 9.30
CA THR A 140 -13.44 -6.82 10.67
C THR A 140 -12.11 -6.06 10.70
N LEU A 141 -11.36 -6.03 9.59
CA LEU A 141 -10.14 -5.24 9.49
C LEU A 141 -10.43 -3.75 9.72
N ARG A 142 -9.51 -3.08 10.40
CA ARG A 142 -9.56 -1.66 10.77
C ARG A 142 -8.31 -0.97 10.26
N TRP A 143 -8.38 0.34 10.06
CA TRP A 143 -7.21 1.13 9.71
C TRP A 143 -6.41 1.50 10.95
N SER A 144 -5.10 1.27 10.95
CA SER A 144 -4.18 2.01 11.80
C SER A 144 -3.70 3.21 10.98
N LEU A 145 -4.21 4.41 11.29
CA LEU A 145 -4.02 5.59 10.45
C LEU A 145 -2.75 6.34 10.82
N ASP A 146 -2.01 6.74 9.78
CA ASP A 146 -0.76 7.48 9.92
C ASP A 146 -0.59 8.61 8.89
N TRP A 147 0.40 9.47 9.11
CA TRP A 147 0.86 10.51 8.20
C TRP A 147 2.34 10.33 7.83
N PRO A 148 2.71 10.41 6.55
CA PRO A 148 1.82 10.49 5.39
C PRO A 148 0.90 9.26 5.28
N TYR A 149 -0.20 9.39 4.54
CA TYR A 149 -1.26 8.35 4.53
C TYR A 149 -0.76 6.97 4.07
N TRP A 150 0.32 6.90 3.30
CA TRP A 150 0.92 5.64 2.84
C TRP A 150 1.69 4.88 3.92
N ASP A 151 1.81 5.40 5.15
CA ASP A 151 2.20 4.59 6.31
C ASP A 151 0.99 4.02 7.06
N SER A 152 -0.24 4.33 6.65
CA SER A 152 -1.42 3.70 7.22
C SER A 152 -1.46 2.21 6.86
N THR A 153 -1.91 1.40 7.80
CA THR A 153 -1.97 -0.06 7.65
C THR A 153 -3.38 -0.58 7.94
N LEU A 154 -3.66 -1.80 7.48
CA LEU A 154 -4.84 -2.52 7.95
C LEU A 154 -4.43 -3.43 9.10
N PHE A 155 -5.18 -3.44 10.19
CA PHE A 155 -4.94 -4.38 11.27
C PHE A 155 -6.20 -5.17 11.63
N ASP A 156 -5.98 -6.35 12.18
CA ASP A 156 -7.00 -7.22 12.75
C ASP A 156 -6.97 -7.11 14.29
N PRO A 157 -7.99 -6.50 14.92
CA PRO A 157 -8.03 -6.36 16.37
C PRO A 157 -8.17 -7.69 17.12
N VAL A 158 -8.48 -8.80 16.44
CA VAL A 158 -8.55 -10.12 17.07
C VAL A 158 -7.17 -10.75 17.19
N THR A 159 -6.37 -10.66 16.13
CA THR A 159 -5.10 -11.39 16.03
C THR A 159 -3.87 -10.51 16.24
N GLY A 160 -4.02 -9.18 16.22
CA GLY A 160 -2.90 -8.23 16.24
C GLY A 160 -2.07 -8.24 14.95
N LYS A 161 -2.60 -8.83 13.87
CA LYS A 161 -1.92 -8.86 12.57
C LYS A 161 -2.13 -7.53 11.86
N GLU A 162 -1.06 -6.98 11.32
CA GLU A 162 -1.02 -5.70 10.62
C GLU A 162 -0.47 -5.88 9.20
N ILE A 163 -1.09 -5.23 8.22
CA ILE A 163 -0.85 -5.37 6.79
C ILE A 163 -0.48 -4.00 6.21
N THR A 164 0.74 -3.90 5.70
CA THR A 164 1.35 -2.65 5.23
C THR A 164 1.04 -2.42 3.75
N VAL A 165 -0.25 -2.34 3.42
CA VAL A 165 -0.79 -2.36 2.04
C VAL A 165 -0.13 -1.37 1.07
N PHE A 166 0.28 -0.18 1.50
CA PHE A 166 0.98 0.77 0.63
C PHE A 166 2.45 0.39 0.38
N HIS A 167 3.11 -0.23 1.37
CA HIS A 167 4.46 -0.75 1.22
C HIS A 167 4.50 -1.96 0.27
N TRP A 168 3.38 -2.68 0.14
CA TRP A 168 3.22 -3.70 -0.91
C TRP A 168 3.33 -3.07 -2.31
N GLY A 169 2.76 -1.89 -2.53
CA GLY A 169 2.88 -1.16 -3.80
C GLY A 169 4.33 -0.80 -4.12
N ILE A 170 5.07 -0.30 -3.13
CA ILE A 170 6.50 0.04 -3.30
C ILE A 170 7.32 -1.21 -3.64
N LYS A 171 7.01 -2.36 -3.02
CA LYS A 171 7.66 -3.64 -3.31
C LYS A 171 7.28 -4.20 -4.67
N LYS A 172 6.01 -4.09 -5.08
CA LYS A 172 5.56 -4.49 -6.41
C LYS A 172 6.32 -3.73 -7.50
N MET A 173 6.50 -2.42 -7.30
CA MET A 173 7.16 -1.54 -8.25
C MET A 173 8.70 -1.55 -8.13
N SER A 174 9.29 -2.60 -7.55
CA SER A 174 10.74 -2.75 -7.36
C SER A 174 11.24 -4.15 -7.70
N GLU A 175 12.56 -4.34 -7.66
CA GLU A 175 13.18 -5.67 -7.85
C GLU A 175 12.67 -6.72 -6.86
N TYR A 176 12.23 -6.29 -5.67
CA TYR A 176 11.81 -7.20 -4.61
C TYR A 176 10.55 -7.98 -4.97
N GLY A 177 9.54 -7.30 -5.52
CA GLY A 177 8.19 -7.87 -5.67
C GLY A 177 7.65 -7.86 -7.09
N VAL A 178 8.43 -7.42 -8.10
CA VAL A 178 7.96 -7.34 -9.48
C VAL A 178 7.33 -8.66 -9.99
N ASP A 179 7.85 -9.80 -9.54
CA ASP A 179 7.45 -11.14 -9.97
C ASP A 179 6.64 -11.93 -8.90
N ASP A 180 6.18 -11.29 -7.82
CA ASP A 180 5.55 -11.97 -6.66
C ASP A 180 4.15 -12.54 -6.94
N GLY A 181 3.39 -11.95 -7.87
CA GLY A 181 1.97 -12.27 -8.08
C GLY A 181 1.09 -11.89 -6.87
N PHE A 182 0.77 -10.61 -6.75
CA PHE A 182 0.13 -10.03 -5.59
C PHE A 182 -1.31 -10.46 -5.37
N ALA A 183 -2.07 -10.85 -6.40
CA ALA A 183 -3.40 -11.42 -6.18
C ALA A 183 -3.32 -12.76 -5.44
N ALA A 184 -2.33 -13.61 -5.76
CA ALA A 184 -2.07 -14.85 -5.04
C ALA A 184 -1.57 -14.58 -3.61
N LYS A 185 -0.69 -13.58 -3.45
CA LYS A 185 -0.20 -13.10 -2.14
C LYS A 185 -1.33 -12.60 -1.25
N LEU A 186 -2.28 -11.82 -1.79
CA LEU A 186 -3.47 -11.36 -1.08
C LEU A 186 -4.32 -12.54 -0.60
N LYS A 187 -4.61 -13.51 -1.48
CA LYS A 187 -5.35 -14.74 -1.11
C LYS A 187 -4.63 -15.52 -0.01
N ALA A 188 -3.30 -15.65 -0.08
CA ALA A 188 -2.50 -16.33 0.93
C ALA A 188 -2.56 -15.59 2.28
N CYS A 189 -2.45 -14.27 2.26
CA CYS A 189 -2.55 -13.44 3.45
C CYS A 189 -3.92 -13.56 4.12
N LEU A 190 -5.02 -13.51 3.35
CA LEU A 190 -6.38 -13.73 3.89
C LEU A 190 -6.51 -15.09 4.60
N LYS A 191 -5.96 -16.17 4.02
CA LYS A 191 -5.95 -17.48 4.67
C LYS A 191 -5.19 -17.47 6.00
N ILE A 192 -4.09 -16.73 6.10
CA ILE A 192 -3.31 -16.57 7.34
C ILE A 192 -4.14 -15.82 8.40
N LEU A 193 -4.97 -14.86 8.00
CA LEU A 193 -5.86 -14.15 8.91
C LEU A 193 -6.99 -15.07 9.41
N ASP A 194 -7.45 -16.04 8.60
CA ASP A 194 -8.57 -16.94 8.91
C ASP A 194 -8.20 -18.13 9.84
N GLN A 195 -6.92 -18.32 10.16
CA GLN A 195 -6.46 -19.45 10.97
C GLN A 195 -6.70 -19.30 12.50
N HIS A 196 -7.50 -18.32 12.93
CA HIS A 196 -7.81 -18.01 14.33
C HIS A 196 -9.24 -17.49 14.47
#